data_AF-A0A5P6VRM7-F1
#
_entry.id   AF-A0A5P6VRM7-F1
#
_cell.length_a   1.000
_cell.length_b   1.000
_cell.length_c   1.000
_cell.angle_alpha   90.00
_cell.angle_beta   90.00
_cell.angle_gamma   90.00
#
_symmetry.space_group_name_H-M   'P 1'
#
loop_
_entity.id
_entity.type
_entity.pdbx_description
1 polymer ?
#
loop_
_entity_poly.entity_id
_entity_poly.type
_entity_poly.pdbx_seq_one_letter_code
_entity_poly.pdbx_strand_id
1 'polypeptide(L)'
;MISNAFISISSNKEAAKEASDQKKLSDREQAIYNLICENKHLTVEQVMAEFDISGATVFRDYAKIKKITGAVYDKNESVWKL
;
A
#
# COMPACT_ATOMS: atom_id res chain seq x y z
N MET A 1 38.83 -23.06 -30.78
CA MET A 1 38.17 -23.25 -29.47
C MET A 1 37.57 -21.90 -29.10
N ILE A 2 36.25 -21.74 -29.18
CA ILE A 2 35.58 -20.48 -28.86
C ILE A 2 35.29 -20.50 -27.36
N SER A 3 36.00 -19.67 -26.60
CA SER A 3 35.70 -19.43 -25.19
C SER A 3 34.48 -18.53 -25.09
N ASN A 4 33.31 -19.13 -24.89
CA ASN A 4 32.14 -18.39 -24.43
C ASN A 4 32.29 -18.17 -22.92
N ALA A 5 32.71 -16.96 -22.54
CA ALA A 5 32.68 -16.51 -21.16
C ALA A 5 31.21 -16.48 -20.70
N PHE A 6 30.89 -17.36 -19.76
CA PHE A 6 29.62 -17.46 -19.07
C PHE A 6 29.37 -16.14 -18.33
N ILE A 7 28.24 -15.49 -18.66
CA ILE A 7 27.81 -14.22 -18.08
C ILE A 7 27.67 -14.41 -16.56
N SER A 8 28.48 -13.69 -15.78
CA SER A 8 28.30 -13.55 -14.34
C SER A 8 27.05 -12.71 -14.08
N ILE A 9 25.89 -13.36 -13.96
CA ILE A 9 24.66 -12.72 -13.51
C ILE A 9 24.75 -12.60 -11.98
N SER A 10 25.34 -11.50 -11.51
CA SER A 10 25.29 -11.09 -10.11
C SER A 10 24.62 -9.72 -9.99
N SER A 11 23.31 -9.63 -10.27
CA SER A 11 22.54 -8.40 -10.02
C SER A 11 21.04 -8.60 -9.74
N ASN A 12 20.57 -9.79 -9.32
CA ASN A 12 19.14 -10.01 -9.08
C ASN A 12 18.68 -9.98 -7.62
N LYS A 13 19.58 -9.82 -6.63
CA LYS A 13 19.18 -9.84 -5.21
C LYS A 13 18.63 -8.50 -4.72
N GLU A 14 19.09 -7.37 -5.27
CA GLU A 14 18.67 -6.03 -4.82
C GLU A 14 17.33 -5.61 -5.46
N ALA A 15 17.14 -5.83 -6.76
CA ALA A 15 15.88 -5.55 -7.44
C ALA A 15 14.68 -6.37 -6.89
N ALA A 16 14.92 -7.60 -6.44
CA ALA A 16 13.88 -8.44 -5.82
C ALA A 16 13.50 -7.95 -4.40
N LYS A 17 14.44 -7.33 -3.69
CA LYS A 17 14.25 -6.83 -2.32
C LYS A 17 13.52 -5.47 -2.33
N GLU A 18 13.86 -4.59 -3.27
CA GLU A 18 13.12 -3.34 -3.51
C GLU A 18 11.68 -3.61 -3.98
N ALA A 19 11.44 -4.67 -4.76
CA ALA A 19 10.10 -5.09 -5.14
C ALA A 19 9.31 -5.72 -3.98
N SER A 20 9.97 -6.29 -2.96
CA SER A 20 9.30 -6.83 -1.77
C SER A 20 8.90 -5.74 -0.77
N ASP A 21 9.68 -4.66 -0.64
CA ASP A 21 9.35 -3.54 0.25
C ASP A 21 8.18 -2.72 -0.30
N GLN A 22 8.01 -2.68 -1.62
CA GLN A 22 6.84 -2.09 -2.28
C GLN A 22 5.52 -2.87 -2.05
N LYS A 23 5.55 -4.05 -1.41
CA LYS A 23 4.37 -4.86 -1.12
C LYS A 23 3.82 -4.68 0.30
N LYS A 24 4.50 -3.94 1.18
CA LYS A 24 4.07 -3.76 2.56
C LYS A 24 3.52 -2.35 2.80
N LEU A 25 2.48 -2.25 3.60
CA LEU A 25 2.01 -0.98 4.13
C LEU A 25 3.04 -0.41 5.12
N SER A 26 3.26 0.89 5.07
CA SER A 26 3.92 1.62 6.16
C SER A 26 3.06 1.59 7.43
N ASP A 27 3.65 1.97 8.57
CA ASP A 27 2.94 1.91 9.86
C ASP A 27 1.64 2.74 9.86
N ARG A 28 1.66 3.93 9.24
CA ARG A 28 0.45 4.77 9.09
C ARG A 28 -0.59 4.12 8.18
N GLU A 29 -0.17 3.62 7.01
CA GLU A 29 -1.07 2.96 6.07
C GLU A 29 -1.69 1.69 6.68
N GLN A 30 -0.91 0.95 7.48
CA GLN A 30 -1.39 -0.22 8.21
C GLN A 30 -2.39 0.18 9.31
N ALA A 31 -2.13 1.24 10.07
CA ALA A 31 -3.06 1.74 11.08
C ALA A 31 -4.38 2.20 10.44
N ILE A 32 -4.33 2.93 9.32
CA ILE A 32 -5.52 3.31 8.54
C ILE A 32 -6.27 2.07 8.06
N TYR A 33 -5.57 1.06 7.53
CA TYR A 33 -6.21 -0.19 7.11
C TYR A 33 -6.87 -0.94 8.27
N ASN A 34 -6.27 -0.93 9.45
CA ASN A 34 -6.87 -1.53 10.65
C ASN A 34 -8.17 -0.78 11.04
N LEU A 35 -8.17 0.55 10.99
CA LEU A 35 -9.39 1.34 11.21
C LEU A 35 -10.48 1.04 10.18
N ILE A 36 -10.12 0.81 8.91
CA ILE A 36 -11.07 0.35 7.88
C ILE A 36 -11.60 -1.06 8.21
N CYS A 37 -10.74 -1.92 8.78
CA CYS A 37 -11.13 -3.25 9.23
C CYS A 37 -12.16 -3.19 10.36
N GLU A 38 -11.94 -2.32 11.34
CA GLU A 38 -12.76 -2.12 12.54
C GLU A 38 -14.04 -1.31 12.28
N ASN A 39 -13.96 -0.28 11.44
CA ASN A 39 -15.07 0.59 11.06
C ASN A 39 -15.19 0.69 9.53
N LYS A 40 -16.15 -0.04 8.98
CA LYS A 40 -16.41 -0.04 7.53
C LYS A 40 -16.94 1.29 6.99
N HIS A 41 -17.35 2.21 7.85
CA HIS A 41 -17.83 3.54 7.46
C HIS A 41 -16.80 4.64 7.75
N LEU A 42 -15.52 4.29 7.89
CA LEU A 42 -14.44 5.25 8.14
C LEU A 42 -14.37 6.32 7.05
N THR A 43 -14.56 7.60 7.44
CA THR A 43 -14.54 8.74 6.53
C THR A 43 -13.13 9.34 6.38
N VAL A 44 -12.94 10.15 5.34
CA VAL A 44 -11.67 10.87 5.13
C VAL A 44 -11.39 11.83 6.28
N GLU A 45 -12.40 12.55 6.74
CA GLU A 45 -12.30 13.54 7.82
C GLU A 45 -11.89 12.90 9.15
N GLN A 46 -12.40 11.70 9.44
CA GLN A 46 -12.00 10.94 10.62
C GLN A 46 -10.51 10.57 10.56
N VAL A 47 -10.02 10.10 9.41
CA VAL A 47 -8.59 9.79 9.24
C VAL A 47 -7.73 11.05 9.29
N MET A 48 -8.20 12.16 8.72
CA MET A 48 -7.50 13.44 8.81
C MET A 48 -7.34 13.89 10.27
N ALA A 49 -8.40 13.79 11.07
CA ALA A 49 -8.38 14.17 12.48
C ALA A 49 -7.52 13.23 13.34
N GLU A 50 -7.60 11.92 13.11
CA GLU A 50 -6.86 10.92 13.89
C GLU A 50 -5.34 11.02 13.69
N PHE A 51 -4.90 11.25 12.46
CA PHE A 51 -3.47 11.25 12.10
C PHE A 51 -2.87 12.65 11.92
N ASP A 52 -3.67 13.71 12.07
CA ASP A 52 -3.29 15.11 11.80
C ASP A 52 -2.64 15.28 10.41
N ILE A 53 -3.34 14.80 9.37
CA ILE A 53 -2.86 14.85 7.98
C ILE A 53 -3.88 15.49 7.03
N SER A 54 -3.38 16.01 5.92
CA SER A 54 -4.24 16.53 4.86
C SER A 54 -4.99 15.42 4.12
N GLY A 55 -6.17 15.74 3.60
CA GLY A 55 -6.96 14.81 2.77
C GLY A 55 -6.17 14.30 1.56
N ALA A 56 -5.30 15.12 0.96
CA ALA A 56 -4.40 14.70 -0.12
C ALA A 56 -3.44 13.56 0.32
N THR A 57 -3.02 13.56 1.58
CA THR A 57 -2.21 12.47 2.14
C THR A 57 -3.06 11.22 2.39
N VAL A 58 -4.27 11.38 2.94
CA VAL A 58 -5.23 10.28 3.10
C VAL A 58 -5.50 9.57 1.77
N PHE A 59 -5.76 10.31 0.69
CA PHE A 59 -6.01 9.71 -0.62
C PHE A 59 -4.80 8.96 -1.19
N ARG A 60 -3.57 9.45 -0.95
CA ARG A 60 -2.34 8.74 -1.35
C ARG A 60 -2.18 7.43 -0.57
N ASP A 61 -2.44 7.44 0.72
CA ASP A 61 -2.36 6.25 1.57
C ASP A 61 -3.45 5.24 1.17
N TYR A 62 -4.70 5.70 0.94
CA TYR A 62 -5.78 4.86 0.41
C TYR A 62 -5.43 4.22 -0.93
N ALA A 63 -4.78 4.94 -1.85
CA ALA A 63 -4.36 4.38 -3.13
C ALA A 63 -3.37 3.22 -2.96
N LYS A 64 -2.43 3.33 -2.02
CA LYS A 64 -1.49 2.25 -1.69
C LYS A 64 -2.17 1.10 -0.96
N ILE A 65 -3.02 1.39 0.02
CA ILE A 65 -3.82 0.38 0.74
C ILE A 65 -4.64 -0.44 -0.27
N LYS A 66 -5.35 0.21 -1.18
CA LYS A 66 -6.09 -0.46 -2.26
C LYS A 66 -5.19 -1.36 -3.09
N LYS A 67 -4.02 -0.86 -3.52
CA LYS A 67 -3.08 -1.62 -4.35
C LYS A 67 -2.58 -2.89 -3.65
N ILE A 68 -2.36 -2.83 -2.34
CA ILE A 68 -1.76 -3.93 -1.56
C ILE A 68 -2.81 -4.90 -1.01
N THR A 69 -3.92 -4.38 -0.50
CA THR A 69 -4.93 -5.17 0.23
C THR A 69 -6.16 -5.51 -0.60
N GLY A 70 -6.46 -4.73 -1.64
CA GLY A 70 -7.72 -4.85 -2.39
C GLY A 70 -8.86 -4.02 -1.82
N ALA A 71 -8.71 -3.39 -0.64
CA ALA A 71 -9.80 -2.63 -0.03
C ALA A 71 -10.21 -1.40 -0.86
N VAL A 72 -11.51 -1.24 -1.07
CA VAL A 72 -12.11 -0.16 -1.87
C VAL A 72 -13.33 0.41 -1.17
N TYR A 73 -13.43 1.74 -1.12
CA TYR A 73 -14.63 2.42 -0.67
C TYR A 73 -15.73 2.39 -1.76
N ASP A 74 -16.87 1.78 -1.43
CA ASP A 74 -18.08 1.84 -2.24
C ASP A 74 -18.85 3.13 -1.93
N LYS A 75 -18.95 4.02 -2.92
CA LYS A 75 -19.62 5.31 -2.77
C LYS A 75 -21.15 5.19 -2.71
N ASN A 76 -21.73 4.15 -3.30
CA ASN A 76 -23.18 3.97 -3.32
C ASN A 76 -23.67 3.49 -1.94
N GLU A 77 -22.92 2.57 -1.34
CA GLU A 77 -23.23 1.99 -0.03
C GLU A 77 -22.58 2.78 1.12
N SER A 78 -21.70 3.74 0.80
CA SER A 78 -20.89 4.50 1.77
C SER A 78 -20.15 3.59 2.76
N VAL A 79 -19.54 2.53 2.24
CA VAL A 79 -18.92 1.47 3.03
C VAL A 79 -17.65 0.95 2.36
N TRP A 80 -16.66 0.55 3.15
CA TRP A 80 -15.45 -0.11 2.69
C TRP A 80 -15.71 -1.59 2.39
N LYS A 81 -15.37 -2.01 1.17
CA LYS A 81 -15.31 -3.42 0.75
C LYS A 81 -13.85 -3.87 0.88
N LEU A 82 -13.61 -4.90 1.70
CA LEU A 82 -12.28 -5.49 1.92
C LEU A 82 -11.94 -6.54 0.86
#